data_AF-A0A9R0VWM3-F1
#
_entry.id   AF-A0A9R0VWM3-F1
#
_cell.length_a   1.000
_cell.length_b   1.000
_cell.length_c   1.000
_cell.angle_alpha   90.00
_cell.angle_beta   90.00
_cell.angle_gamma   90.00
#
_symmetry.space_group_name_H-M   'P 1'
#
loop_
_entity.id
_entity.type
_entity.pdbx_description
1 polymer ?
#
loop_
_entity_poly.entity_id
_entity_poly.type
_entity_poly.pdbx_seq_one_letter_code
_entity_poly.pdbx_strand_id
1 'polypeptide(L)'
;MAAPIPREWVGLQQFPAATQTKLHELLGKLKEENVSTLTILVMGKGGVGKSSTVNSIVGERVANVSAFQSEGLRPMMCSRTRAGFTLNIIDTPGLIEGGYINEQAVEIIKRYVHVGW
;
A
#
# COMPACT_ATOMS: atom_id res chain seq x y z
N MET A 1 10.06 16.04 1.68
CA MET A 1 8.89 16.26 0.78
C MET A 1 7.67 16.27 1.70
N ALA A 2 6.58 16.95 1.37
CA ALA A 2 5.40 16.91 2.23
C ALA A 2 4.66 15.58 2.02
N ALA A 3 4.31 14.89 3.11
CA ALA A 3 3.49 13.68 3.05
C ALA A 3 2.21 13.96 2.26
N PRO A 4 1.85 13.13 1.27
CA PRO A 4 0.65 13.35 0.48
C PRO A 4 -0.58 13.37 1.39
N ILE A 5 -1.44 14.38 1.22
CA ILE A 5 -2.68 14.53 1.98
C ILE A 5 -3.54 13.28 1.77
N PRO A 6 -3.94 12.57 2.85
CA PRO A 6 -4.78 11.39 2.73
C PRO A 6 -6.08 11.71 2.01
N ARG A 7 -6.46 10.85 1.05
CA ARG A 7 -7.71 10.99 0.30
C ARG A 7 -8.82 10.18 0.97
N GLU A 8 -10.07 10.57 0.77
CA GLU A 8 -11.20 9.73 1.23
C GLU A 8 -11.12 8.33 0.60
N TRP A 9 -11.39 7.29 1.40
CA TRP A 9 -11.39 5.91 0.94
C TRP A 9 -12.68 5.55 0.19
N VAL A 10 -12.78 6.01 -1.05
CA VAL A 10 -13.94 5.76 -1.92
C VAL A 10 -14.02 4.31 -2.38
N GLY A 11 -12.88 3.63 -2.54
CA GLY A 11 -12.83 2.21 -2.94
C GLY A 11 -13.57 1.24 -2.02
N LEU A 12 -13.76 1.56 -0.74
CA LEU A 12 -14.55 0.73 0.19
C LEU A 12 -15.98 0.50 -0.32
N GLN A 13 -16.58 1.50 -0.99
CA GLN A 13 -17.95 1.39 -1.50
C GLN A 13 -18.09 0.38 -2.63
N GLN A 14 -16.97 -0.03 -3.27
CA GLN A 14 -16.96 -1.02 -4.33
C GLN A 14 -17.00 -2.46 -3.80
N PHE A 15 -16.67 -2.68 -2.53
CA PHE A 15 -16.70 -4.02 -1.95
C PHE A 15 -18.13 -4.50 -1.67
N PRO A 16 -18.37 -5.83 -1.63
CA PRO A 16 -19.64 -6.38 -1.15
C PRO A 16 -19.97 -5.87 0.27
N ALA A 17 -21.26 -5.67 0.56
CA ALA A 17 -21.71 -5.14 1.84
C ALA A 17 -21.15 -5.92 3.06
N ALA A 18 -21.09 -7.25 2.96
CA ALA A 18 -20.51 -8.08 4.02
C ALA A 18 -19.02 -7.75 4.28
N THR A 19 -18.24 -7.51 3.22
CA THR A 19 -16.83 -7.10 3.32
C THR A 19 -16.70 -5.70 3.91
N GLN A 20 -17.56 -4.76 3.49
CA GLN A 20 -17.59 -3.41 4.07
C GLN A 20 -17.83 -3.46 5.58
N THR A 21 -18.85 -4.19 6.02
CA THR A 21 -19.17 -4.36 7.46
C THR A 21 -18.01 -4.94 8.23
N LYS A 22 -17.35 -5.98 7.70
CA LYS A 22 -16.20 -6.60 8.36
C LYS A 22 -14.99 -5.68 8.42
N LEU A 23 -14.71 -4.91 7.38
CA LEU A 23 -13.65 -3.91 7.41
C LEU A 23 -13.95 -2.80 8.42
N HIS A 24 -15.19 -2.29 8.48
CA HIS A 24 -15.59 -1.31 9.49
C HIS A 24 -15.42 -1.84 10.91
N GLU A 25 -15.77 -3.11 11.18
CA GLU A 25 -15.55 -3.76 12.47
C GLU A 25 -14.05 -3.82 12.84
N LEU A 26 -13.19 -4.24 11.90
CA LEU A 26 -11.74 -4.31 12.13
C LEU A 26 -11.11 -2.94 12.37
N LEU A 27 -11.49 -1.93 11.59
CA LEU A 27 -11.02 -0.55 11.78
C LEU A 27 -11.53 0.05 13.10
N GLY A 28 -12.74 -0.33 13.53
CA GLY A 28 -13.31 0.05 14.82
C GLY A 28 -12.49 -0.51 15.99
N LYS A 29 -12.15 -1.81 15.96
CA LYS A 29 -11.30 -2.44 16.99
C LYS A 29 -9.93 -1.76 17.12
N LEU A 30 -9.28 -1.45 16.00
CA LEU A 30 -8.01 -0.70 16.03
C LEU A 30 -8.16 0.67 16.70
N LYS A 31 -9.26 1.39 16.44
CA LYS A 31 -9.53 2.68 17.09
C LYS A 31 -9.76 2.57 18.59
N GLU A 32 -10.45 1.52 19.06
CA GLU A 32 -10.62 1.23 20.49
C GLU A 32 -9.28 1.00 21.18
N GLU A 33 -8.30 0.44 20.46
CA GLU A 33 -6.91 0.29 20.90
C GLU A 33 -6.04 1.55 20.72
N ASN A 34 -6.66 2.71 20.45
CA ASN A 34 -6.00 3.99 20.15
C ASN A 34 -5.12 3.98 18.89
N VAL A 35 -5.37 3.07 17.94
CA VAL A 35 -4.71 3.02 16.63
C VAL A 35 -5.59 3.69 15.58
N SER A 36 -5.23 4.92 15.21
CA SER A 36 -5.94 5.70 14.19
C SER A 36 -5.26 5.69 12.81
N THR A 37 -4.03 5.15 12.73
CA THR A 37 -3.27 5.05 11.49
C THR A 37 -2.57 3.70 11.41
N LEU A 38 -2.63 3.06 10.24
CA LEU A 38 -1.89 1.83 9.94
C LEU A 38 -1.08 2.03 8.67
N THR A 39 0.20 1.68 8.70
CA THR A 39 1.09 1.70 7.54
C THR A 39 1.54 0.28 7.21
N ILE A 40 1.27 -0.14 5.97
CA ILE A 40 1.61 -1.47 5.45
C ILE A 40 2.70 -1.31 4.40
N LEU A 41 3.84 -2.00 4.58
CA LEU A 41 4.91 -2.08 3.60
C LEU A 41 4.81 -3.41 2.83
N VAL A 42 4.60 -3.35 1.51
CA VAL A 42 4.44 -4.53 0.65
C VAL A 42 5.74 -4.82 -0.09
N MET A 43 6.39 -5.95 0.24
CA MET A 43 7.66 -6.36 -0.36
C MET A 43 7.57 -7.76 -0.97
N GLY A 44 8.49 -8.08 -1.88
CA GLY A 44 8.59 -9.38 -2.53
C GLY A 44 9.40 -9.34 -3.82
N LYS A 45 9.40 -10.43 -4.58
CA LYS A 45 10.03 -10.48 -5.91
C LYS A 45 9.27 -9.61 -6.93
N GLY A 46 9.88 -9.31 -8.07
CA GLY A 46 9.16 -8.71 -9.19
C GLY A 46 8.07 -9.66 -9.72
N GLY A 47 6.92 -9.11 -10.12
CA GLY A 47 5.88 -9.87 -10.82
C GLY A 47 5.01 -10.80 -9.95
N VAL A 48 5.18 -10.80 -8.63
CA VAL A 48 4.36 -11.64 -7.71
C VAL A 48 2.98 -11.05 -7.38
N GLY A 49 2.62 -9.90 -7.96
CA GLY A 49 1.31 -9.27 -7.76
C GLY A 49 1.22 -8.31 -6.56
N LYS A 50 2.32 -7.66 -6.16
CA LYS A 50 2.35 -6.66 -5.08
C LYS A 50 1.40 -5.49 -5.36
N SER A 51 1.61 -4.77 -6.46
CA SER A 51 0.77 -3.65 -6.91
C SER A 51 -0.69 -4.06 -7.14
N SER A 52 -0.92 -5.28 -7.65
CA SER A 52 -2.27 -5.83 -7.81
C SER A 52 -2.96 -6.02 -6.46
N THR A 53 -2.24 -6.54 -5.46
CA THR A 53 -2.75 -6.70 -4.09
C THR A 53 -3.04 -5.35 -3.46
N VAL A 54 -2.18 -4.34 -3.64
CA VAL A 54 -2.42 -2.97 -3.17
C VAL A 54 -3.73 -2.42 -3.75
N ASN A 55 -3.91 -2.52 -5.07
CA ASN A 55 -5.15 -2.10 -5.73
C ASN A 55 -6.39 -2.83 -5.18
N SER A 56 -6.28 -4.14 -4.97
CA SER A 56 -7.37 -4.96 -4.42
C SER A 56 -7.72 -4.60 -2.98
N ILE A 57 -6.73 -4.29 -2.12
CA ILE A 57 -6.98 -3.83 -0.74
C ILE A 57 -7.65 -2.47 -0.75
N VAL A 58 -7.17 -1.54 -1.59
CA VAL A 58 -7.75 -0.19 -1.66
C VAL A 58 -9.12 -0.20 -2.33
N GLY A 59 -9.41 -1.15 -3.21
CA GLY A 59 -10.63 -1.13 -4.05
C GLY A 59 -10.58 -0.03 -5.11
N GLU A 60 -9.38 0.40 -5.50
CA GLU A 60 -9.13 1.43 -6.52
C GLU A 60 -7.86 1.08 -7.29
N ARG A 61 -7.75 1.52 -8.55
CA ARG A 61 -6.51 1.39 -9.32
C ARG A 61 -5.55 2.53 -8.97
N VAL A 62 -4.79 2.36 -7.89
CA VAL A 62 -3.82 3.35 -7.36
C VAL A 62 -2.38 3.09 -7.79
N ALA A 63 -2.04 1.82 -8.02
CA ALA A 63 -0.75 1.37 -8.51
C ALA A 63 -0.85 0.94 -9.97
N ASN A 64 0.20 1.22 -10.75
CA ASN A 64 0.31 0.72 -12.11
C ASN A 64 0.68 -0.77 -12.09
N VAL A 65 -0.07 -1.57 -12.84
CA VAL A 65 0.14 -3.01 -12.99
C VAL A 65 0.44 -3.29 -14.45
N SER A 66 1.52 -4.01 -14.71
CA SER A 66 1.90 -4.47 -16.04
C SER A 66 2.39 -5.91 -15.98
N ALA A 67 1.96 -6.73 -16.93
CA ALA A 67 2.40 -8.12 -17.06
C ALA A 67 3.73 -8.26 -17.81
N PHE A 68 4.12 -7.22 -18.58
CA PHE A 68 5.24 -7.31 -19.54
C PHE A 68 6.32 -6.25 -19.32
N GLN A 69 6.04 -5.22 -18.50
CA GLN A 69 7.03 -4.19 -18.19
C GLN A 69 7.69 -4.49 -16.85
N SER A 70 8.99 -4.24 -16.77
CA SER A 70 9.72 -4.24 -15.51
C SER A 70 9.08 -3.25 -14.54
N GLU A 71 8.98 -3.63 -13.27
CA GLU A 71 8.51 -2.73 -12.22
C GLU A 71 9.41 -1.48 -12.14
N GLY A 72 8.80 -0.32 -11.88
CA GLY A 72 9.57 0.90 -11.64
C GLY A 72 10.36 0.80 -10.34
N LEU A 73 11.52 1.47 -10.26
CA LEU A 73 12.39 1.45 -9.09
C LEU A 73 11.94 2.35 -7.93
N ARG A 74 10.85 3.11 -8.08
CA ARG A 74 10.38 4.05 -7.05
C ARG A 74 9.22 3.44 -6.26
N PRO A 75 9.38 3.25 -4.94
CA PRO A 75 8.25 2.96 -4.07
C PRO A 75 7.18 4.05 -4.17
N MET A 76 5.94 3.66 -3.92
CA MET A 76 4.77 4.55 -3.95
C MET A 76 3.93 4.32 -2.71
N MET A 77 3.48 5.40 -2.07
CA MET A 77 2.48 5.31 -1.01
C MET A 77 1.11 5.76 -1.48
N CYS A 78 0.13 4.92 -1.16
CA CYS A 78 -1.27 5.23 -1.21
C CYS A 78 -1.80 5.47 0.22
N SER A 79 -2.28 6.68 0.49
CA SER A 79 -2.93 7.04 1.75
C SER A 79 -4.44 7.21 1.54
N ARG A 80 -5.24 6.54 2.38
CA ARG A 80 -6.70 6.62 2.37
C ARG A 80 -7.27 6.77 3.78
N THR A 81 -8.29 7.59 3.93
CA THR A 81 -8.95 7.85 5.22
C THR A 81 -10.43 7.53 5.16
N ARG A 82 -10.95 6.85 6.19
CA ARG A 82 -12.39 6.62 6.40
C ARG A 82 -12.69 6.55 7.89
N ALA A 83 -13.80 7.17 8.31
CA ALA A 83 -14.27 7.17 9.70
C ALA A 83 -13.18 7.61 10.72
N GLY A 84 -12.27 8.51 10.32
CA GLY A 84 -11.14 8.96 11.13
C GLY A 84 -10.04 7.92 11.34
N PHE A 85 -9.96 6.88 10.50
CA PHE A 85 -8.83 5.95 10.41
C PHE A 85 -8.08 6.20 9.10
N THR A 86 -6.75 6.21 9.14
CA THR A 86 -5.88 6.40 7.97
C THR A 86 -5.12 5.11 7.67
N LEU A 87 -5.33 4.56 6.47
CA LEU A 87 -4.55 3.46 5.93
C LEU A 87 -3.51 3.99 4.94
N ASN A 88 -2.25 3.70 5.22
CA ASN A 88 -1.14 3.91 4.29
C ASN A 88 -0.67 2.55 3.78
N ILE A 89 -0.53 2.40 2.46
CA ILE A 89 0.05 1.21 1.85
C ILE A 89 1.20 1.65 0.95
N ILE A 90 2.35 1.04 1.16
CA ILE A 90 3.58 1.31 0.45
C ILE A 90 3.83 0.15 -0.49
N ASP A 91 3.64 0.41 -1.78
CA ASP A 91 4.02 -0.52 -2.84
C ASP A 91 5.50 -0.33 -3.18
N THR A 92 6.26 -1.42 -3.26
CA THR A 92 7.71 -1.35 -3.51
C THR A 92 8.10 -2.05 -4.80
N PRO A 93 9.26 -1.70 -5.39
CA PRO A 93 9.88 -2.51 -6.42
C PRO A 93 10.20 -3.92 -5.92
N GLY A 94 10.37 -4.85 -6.86
CA GLY A 94 10.83 -6.20 -6.60
C GLY A 94 12.24 -6.24 -6.02
N LEU A 95 12.46 -7.10 -5.02
CA LEU A 95 13.74 -7.26 -4.35
C LEU A 95 14.74 -8.14 -5.10
N ILE A 96 14.30 -8.85 -6.14
CA ILE A 96 15.10 -9.82 -6.89
C ILE A 96 15.07 -9.46 -8.37
N GLU A 97 16.25 -9.35 -8.98
CA GLU A 97 16.47 -9.09 -10.40
C GLU A 97 17.60 -9.97 -10.93
N GLY A 98 17.39 -10.63 -12.08
CA GLY A 98 18.40 -11.51 -12.67
C GLY A 98 18.84 -12.69 -11.79
N GLY A 99 18.03 -13.07 -10.79
CA GLY A 99 18.36 -14.13 -9.83
C GLY A 99 19.12 -13.67 -8.58
N TYR A 100 19.45 -12.38 -8.48
CA TYR A 100 20.18 -11.79 -7.36
C TYR A 100 19.34 -10.74 -6.63
N ILE A 101 19.76 -10.38 -5.43
CA ILE A 101 19.15 -9.27 -4.70
C ILE A 101 19.43 -7.97 -5.47
N ASN A 102 18.37 -7.21 -5.74
CA ASN A 102 18.49 -5.85 -6.25
C ASN A 102 18.80 -4.91 -5.08
N GLU A 103 20.09 -4.69 -4.81
CA GLU A 103 20.53 -3.82 -3.71
C GLU A 103 20.06 -2.37 -3.88
N GLN A 104 19.94 -1.89 -5.11
CA GLN A 104 19.43 -0.56 -5.39
C GLN A 104 17.96 -0.41 -4.94
N ALA A 105 17.13 -1.43 -5.19
CA ALA A 105 15.75 -1.46 -4.73
C ALA A 105 15.68 -1.46 -3.19
N VAL A 106 16.51 -2.28 -2.53
CA VAL A 106 16.59 -2.33 -1.06
C VAL A 106 16.96 -0.96 -0.47
N GLU A 107 17.99 -0.31 -1.01
CA GLU A 107 18.44 1.00 -0.56
C GLU A 107 17.39 2.09 -0.79
N ILE A 108 16.70 2.07 -1.94
CA ILE A 108 15.61 3.02 -2.20
C ILE A 108 14.45 2.80 -1.23
N ILE A 109 14.04 1.56 -0.98
CA ILE A 109 12.97 1.23 -0.01
C ILE A 109 13.36 1.71 1.39
N LYS A 110 14.59 1.41 1.82
CA LYS A 110 15.11 1.83 3.12
C LYS A 110 15.08 3.35 3.26
N ARG A 111 15.58 4.10 2.28
CA ARG A 111 15.51 5.56 2.28
C ARG A 111 14.07 6.05 2.32
N TYR A 112 13.18 5.46 1.53
CA TYR A 112 11.79 5.89 1.47
C TYR A 112 11.06 5.73 2.81
N VAL A 113 11.29 4.62 3.51
CA VAL A 113 10.71 4.38 4.84
C VAL A 113 11.37 5.25 5.91
N HIS A 114 12.69 5.45 5.83
CA HIS A 114 13.46 6.13 6.89
C HIS A 114 13.41 7.66 6.81
N VAL A 115 13.28 8.23 5.61
CA VAL A 115 13.18 9.69 5.42
C VAL A 115 11.83 10.22 5.93
N GLY A 116 10.90 9.33 6.28
CA GLY A 116 9.53 9.70 6.60
C GLY A 116 8.83 10.20 5.35
N TRP A 117 7.57 9.85 5.22
CA TRP A 117 6.65 10.47 4.28
C TRP A 117 6.66 12.00 4.43
#